data_AF-A0A439DF67-F1
#
_entry.id   AF-A0A439DF67-F1
#
_cell.length_a   1.000
_cell.length_b   1.000
_cell.length_c   1.000
_cell.angle_alpha   90.00
_cell.angle_beta   90.00
_cell.angle_gamma   90.00
#
_symmetry.space_group_name_H-M   'P 1'
#
loop_
_entity.id
_entity.type
_entity.pdbx_description
1 polymer ?
#
loop_
_entity_poly.entity_id
_entity_poly.type
_entity_poly.pdbx_seq_one_letter_code
_entity_poly.pdbx_strand_id
1 'polypeptide(L)'
;MPAPSPLAIATQSVQRLVKEDSYYRKELAQQTERVKKLEADLKASSDSADGNEAYILKQEVRSLYARFIQQPVAITSIPANLHPRPKRLEYAVLQKAIEETRAVFAPLHERIVEAVQRLEERIATAESEGAAADEITKANEALKLGREIEPPVA
;
A
#
# COMPACT_ATOMS: atom_id res chain seq x y z
N MET A 1 -14.63 24.49 24.17
CA MET A 1 -13.22 24.42 23.69
C MET A 1 -13.06 25.44 22.59
N PRO A 2 -11.99 26.25 22.58
CA PRO A 2 -11.70 27.12 21.44
C PRO A 2 -11.40 26.30 20.17
N ALA A 3 -11.57 26.92 19.00
CA ALA A 3 -11.21 26.30 17.73
C ALA A 3 -9.67 26.08 17.65
N PRO A 4 -9.20 25.00 17.01
CA PRO A 4 -7.77 24.75 16.86
C PRO A 4 -7.09 25.82 16.00
N SER A 5 -5.85 26.17 16.34
CA SER A 5 -5.05 27.12 15.58
C SER A 5 -4.70 26.58 14.18
N PRO A 6 -4.41 27.45 13.19
CA PRO A 6 -3.93 27.00 11.88
C PRO A 6 -2.67 26.11 11.97
N LEU A 7 -1.75 26.43 12.90
CA LEU A 7 -0.56 25.62 13.17
C LEU A 7 -0.92 24.23 13.71
N ALA A 8 -1.86 24.16 14.66
CA ALA A 8 -2.34 22.89 15.21
C ALA A 8 -3.02 22.02 14.14
N ILE A 9 -3.81 22.64 13.24
CA ILE A 9 -4.45 21.92 12.12
C ILE A 9 -3.39 21.34 11.17
N ALA A 10 -2.39 22.14 10.78
CA ALA A 10 -1.31 21.67 9.90
C ALA A 10 -0.50 20.54 10.56
N THR A 11 -0.19 20.68 11.85
CA THR A 11 0.50 19.65 12.64
C THR A 11 -0.28 18.33 12.64
N GLN A 12 -1.59 18.38 12.91
CA GLN A 12 -2.44 17.19 12.90
C GLN A 12 -2.56 16.56 11.51
N SER A 13 -2.55 17.38 10.45
CA SER A 13 -2.57 16.88 9.07
C SER A 13 -1.35 16.01 8.79
N VAL A 14 -0.15 16.50 9.10
CA VAL A 14 1.10 15.72 8.91
C VAL A 14 1.08 14.45 9.75
N GLN A 15 0.71 14.53 11.04
CA GLN A 15 0.66 13.36 11.92
C GLN A 15 -0.30 12.27 11.41
N ARG A 16 -1.47 12.65 10.88
CA ARG A 16 -2.44 11.69 10.31
C ARG A 16 -1.88 11.00 9.07
N LEU A 17 -1.28 11.76 8.16
CA LEU A 17 -0.73 11.23 6.93
C LEU A 17 0.48 10.30 7.18
N VAL A 18 1.38 10.68 8.10
CA VAL A 18 2.50 9.80 8.50
C VAL A 18 1.98 8.52 9.15
N LYS A 19 0.93 8.61 9.97
CA LYS A 19 0.30 7.44 10.56
C LYS A 19 -0.31 6.54 9.48
N GLU A 20 -1.02 7.12 8.50
CA GLU A 20 -1.57 6.42 7.34
C GLU A 20 -0.47 5.68 6.56
N ASP A 21 0.66 6.33 6.25
CA ASP A 21 1.83 5.69 5.60
C ASP A 21 2.32 4.48 6.41
N SER A 22 2.46 4.62 7.74
CA SER A 22 2.88 3.52 8.61
C SER A 22 1.92 2.33 8.62
N TYR A 23 0.61 2.55 8.43
CA TYR A 23 -0.38 1.47 8.34
C TYR A 23 -0.26 0.74 7.01
N TYR A 24 -0.15 1.47 5.89
CA TYR A 24 0.02 0.84 4.58
C TYR A 24 1.34 0.07 4.49
N ARG A 25 2.44 0.53 5.12
CA ARG A 25 3.70 -0.25 5.17
C ARG A 25 3.54 -1.57 5.92
N LYS A 26 2.82 -1.56 7.04
CA LYS A 26 2.51 -2.79 7.79
C LYS A 26 1.66 -3.74 6.98
N GLU A 27 0.65 -3.23 6.27
CA GLU A 27 -0.18 -4.03 5.39
C GLU A 27 0.65 -4.66 4.26
N LEU A 28 1.47 -3.86 3.56
CA LEU A 28 2.36 -4.35 2.51
C LEU A 28 3.31 -5.44 3.02
N ALA A 29 3.87 -5.26 4.21
CA ALA A 29 4.76 -6.25 4.84
C ALA A 29 4.03 -7.58 5.11
N GLN A 30 2.81 -7.53 5.66
CA GLN A 30 1.98 -8.71 5.94
C GLN A 30 1.57 -9.43 4.64
N GLN A 31 1.13 -8.69 3.62
CA GLN A 31 0.79 -9.25 2.31
C GLN A 31 2.01 -9.94 1.67
N THR A 32 3.18 -9.29 1.73
CA THR A 32 4.44 -9.85 1.20
C THR A 32 4.86 -11.12 1.94
N GLU A 33 4.70 -11.18 3.25
CA GLU A 33 4.97 -12.40 4.03
C GLU A 33 4.04 -13.56 3.62
N ARG A 34 2.74 -13.27 3.43
CA ARG A 34 1.77 -14.27 2.98
C ARG A 34 2.06 -14.78 1.58
N VAL A 35 2.49 -13.91 0.66
CA VAL A 35 2.98 -14.31 -0.67
C VAL A 35 4.16 -15.27 -0.56
N LYS A 36 5.18 -14.94 0.24
CA LYS A 36 6.35 -15.81 0.44
C LYS A 36 5.97 -17.22 0.92
N LYS A 37 4.99 -17.31 1.83
CA LYS A 37 4.46 -18.60 2.31
C LYS A 37 3.75 -19.36 1.19
N LEU A 38 2.89 -18.69 0.42
CA LEU A 38 2.21 -19.31 -0.72
C LEU A 38 3.20 -19.78 -1.80
N GLU A 39 4.26 -19.02 -2.07
CA GLU A 39 5.31 -19.42 -3.02
C GLU A 39 6.07 -20.66 -2.56
N ALA A 40 6.42 -20.73 -1.27
CA ALA A 40 7.07 -21.91 -0.69
C ALA A 40 6.16 -23.16 -0.77
N ASP A 41 4.89 -23.01 -0.43
CA ASP A 41 3.86 -24.06 -0.55
C ASP A 41 3.69 -24.54 -2.00
N LEU A 42 3.62 -23.61 -2.95
CA LEU A 42 3.48 -23.92 -4.38
C LEU A 42 4.73 -24.62 -4.91
N LYS A 43 5.93 -24.20 -4.49
CA LYS A 43 7.19 -24.85 -4.86
C LYS A 43 7.29 -26.28 -4.30
N ALA A 44 6.95 -26.47 -3.03
CA ALA A 44 6.92 -27.80 -2.42
C ALA A 44 5.91 -28.75 -3.11
N SER A 45 4.78 -28.21 -3.57
CA SER A 45 3.82 -28.95 -4.38
C SER A 45 4.35 -29.30 -5.77
N SER A 46 5.19 -28.46 -6.39
CA SER A 46 5.75 -28.70 -7.73
C SER A 46 6.83 -29.78 -7.78
N ASP A 47 7.54 -30.02 -6.66
CA ASP A 47 8.51 -31.10 -6.51
C ASP A 47 7.85 -32.47 -6.26
N SER A 48 6.53 -32.48 -6.01
CA SER A 48 5.70 -33.68 -5.83
C SER A 48 5.04 -34.10 -7.14
N ALA A 49 5.85 -34.66 -8.06
CA ALA A 49 5.49 -35.50 -9.21
C ALA A 49 4.08 -35.35 -9.83
N ASP A 50 3.94 -34.51 -10.87
CA ASP A 50 3.51 -34.95 -12.21
C ASP A 50 3.67 -33.79 -13.22
N GLY A 51 4.44 -34.00 -14.30
CA GLY A 51 5.04 -32.98 -15.17
C GLY A 51 4.10 -32.05 -15.97
N ASN A 52 2.80 -32.01 -15.67
CA ASN A 52 1.81 -31.17 -16.35
C ASN A 52 1.52 -29.84 -15.60
N GLU A 53 1.89 -29.71 -14.32
CA GLU A 53 1.52 -28.52 -13.54
C GLU A 53 2.19 -27.23 -14.01
N ALA A 54 3.45 -27.27 -14.46
CA ALA A 54 4.21 -26.11 -14.90
C ALA A 54 3.73 -25.53 -16.25
N TYR A 55 3.28 -26.39 -17.17
CA TYR A 55 2.71 -25.96 -18.45
C TYR A 55 1.32 -25.34 -18.26
N ILE A 56 0.48 -25.95 -17.39
CA ILE A 56 -0.82 -25.41 -17.00
C ILE A 56 -0.65 -24.09 -16.22
N LEU A 57 0.40 -23.94 -15.39
CA LEU A 57 0.73 -22.67 -14.71
C LEU A 57 0.97 -21.52 -15.70
N LYS A 58 1.75 -21.77 -16.76
CA LYS A 58 2.05 -20.74 -17.78
C LYS A 58 0.80 -20.34 -18.59
N GLN A 59 -0.13 -21.28 -18.78
CA GLN A 59 -1.43 -21.07 -19.44
C GLN A 59 -2.44 -20.36 -18.52
N GLU A 60 -2.51 -20.75 -17.24
CA GLU A 60 -3.42 -20.17 -16.25
C GLU A 60 -3.04 -18.74 -15.91
N VAL A 61 -1.76 -18.43 -15.69
CA VAL A 61 -1.28 -17.05 -15.47
C VAL A 61 -1.57 -16.18 -16.69
N ARG A 62 -1.38 -16.72 -17.90
CA ARG A 62 -1.70 -16.01 -19.16
C ARG A 62 -3.20 -15.82 -19.37
N SER A 63 -4.03 -16.77 -18.95
CA SER A 63 -5.50 -16.69 -19.09
C SER A 63 -6.16 -15.84 -18.00
N LEU A 64 -5.64 -15.81 -16.78
CA LEU A 64 -6.11 -14.92 -15.70
C LEU A 64 -5.76 -13.46 -16.01
N TYR A 65 -4.56 -13.21 -16.54
CA TYR A 65 -4.16 -11.88 -17.01
C TYR A 65 -5.00 -11.43 -18.22
N ALA A 66 -5.28 -12.33 -19.18
CA ALA A 66 -6.10 -12.03 -20.36
C ALA A 66 -7.60 -11.82 -20.02
N ARG A 67 -8.16 -12.60 -19.09
CA ARG A 67 -9.57 -12.50 -18.68
C ARG A 67 -9.85 -11.25 -17.83
N PHE A 68 -8.83 -10.69 -17.19
CA PHE A 68 -8.96 -9.48 -16.38
C PHE A 68 -8.84 -8.17 -17.20
N ILE A 69 -8.22 -8.21 -18.39
CA ILE A 69 -7.99 -7.04 -19.25
C ILE A 69 -9.07 -6.85 -20.34
N GLN A 70 -9.84 -7.90 -20.68
CA GLN A 70 -10.87 -7.84 -21.75
C GLN A 70 -12.25 -8.40 -21.31
N GLN A 71 -13.09 -7.49 -20.81
CA GLN A 71 -14.57 -7.46 -20.93
C GLN A 71 -15.48 -8.37 -20.06
N PRO A 72 -16.72 -7.89 -19.77
CA PRO A 72 -17.78 -8.64 -19.10
C PRO A 72 -18.53 -9.49 -20.12
N VAL A 73 -18.39 -10.81 -20.10
CA VAL A 73 -19.30 -11.70 -20.83
C VAL A 73 -19.65 -12.93 -20.02
N ALA A 74 -20.93 -13.27 -20.08
CA ALA A 74 -21.60 -14.32 -19.34
C ALA A 74 -20.84 -15.65 -19.38
N ILE A 75 -20.49 -16.15 -18.20
CA ILE A 75 -19.85 -17.45 -18.03
C ILE A 75 -20.95 -18.52 -18.08
N THR A 76 -21.23 -19.03 -19.27
CA THR A 76 -21.92 -20.31 -19.44
C THR A 76 -20.90 -21.35 -19.91
N SER A 77 -20.67 -22.34 -19.05
CA SER A 77 -19.82 -23.53 -19.24
C SER A 77 -18.29 -23.31 -19.28
N ILE A 78 -17.66 -23.41 -18.10
CA ILE A 78 -16.23 -23.72 -17.97
C ILE A 78 -16.08 -25.25 -18.00
N PRO A 79 -15.20 -25.84 -18.84
CA PRO A 79 -14.95 -27.28 -18.82
C PRO A 79 -14.33 -27.71 -17.48
N ALA A 80 -14.84 -28.81 -16.91
CA ALA A 80 -14.53 -29.26 -15.55
C ALA A 80 -13.04 -29.45 -15.23
N ASN A 81 -12.18 -29.65 -16.24
CA ASN A 81 -10.74 -29.90 -16.11
C ASN A 81 -9.86 -28.63 -16.01
N LEU A 82 -10.44 -27.43 -16.03
CA LEU A 82 -9.69 -26.17 -15.91
C LEU A 82 -10.20 -25.32 -14.74
N HIS A 83 -10.35 -25.95 -13.57
CA HIS A 83 -10.52 -25.22 -12.32
C HIS A 83 -9.12 -24.83 -11.81
N PRO A 84 -8.79 -23.54 -11.71
CA PRO A 84 -7.53 -23.13 -11.11
C PRO A 84 -7.47 -23.70 -9.69
N ARG A 85 -6.36 -24.35 -9.33
CA ARG A 85 -6.18 -24.84 -7.95
C ARG A 85 -6.38 -23.66 -6.99
N PRO A 86 -7.15 -23.79 -5.90
CA PRO A 86 -7.59 -22.66 -5.07
C PRO A 86 -6.42 -21.81 -4.54
N LYS A 87 -5.28 -22.44 -4.22
CA LYS A 87 -4.06 -21.75 -3.77
C LYS A 87 -3.44 -20.81 -4.84
N ARG A 88 -3.60 -21.12 -6.13
CA ARG A 88 -3.08 -20.27 -7.23
C ARG A 88 -3.94 -19.03 -7.45
N LEU A 89 -5.25 -19.17 -7.27
CA LEU A 89 -6.18 -18.04 -7.31
C LEU A 89 -5.91 -17.10 -6.13
N GLU A 90 -5.69 -17.64 -4.93
CA GLU A 90 -5.30 -16.86 -3.75
C GLU A 90 -4.01 -16.07 -3.99
N TYR A 91 -2.98 -16.70 -4.57
CA TYR A 91 -1.73 -16.03 -4.91
C TYR A 91 -1.93 -14.85 -5.88
N ALA A 92 -2.69 -15.06 -6.96
CA ALA A 92 -2.93 -14.01 -7.96
C ALA A 92 -3.74 -12.83 -7.38
N VAL A 93 -4.75 -13.11 -6.56
CA VAL A 93 -5.53 -12.08 -5.87
C VAL A 93 -4.66 -11.30 -4.88
N LEU A 94 -3.77 -11.98 -4.16
CA LEU A 94 -2.88 -11.36 -3.20
C LEU A 94 -1.78 -10.50 -3.86
N GLN A 95 -1.21 -10.94 -4.98
CA GLN A 95 -0.29 -10.14 -5.78
C GLN A 95 -0.95 -8.85 -6.26
N LYS A 96 -2.20 -8.93 -6.73
CA LYS A 96 -2.97 -7.74 -7.11
C LYS A 96 -3.22 -6.80 -5.93
N ALA A 97 -3.58 -7.34 -4.77
CA ALA A 97 -3.74 -6.52 -3.56
C ALA A 97 -2.44 -5.80 -3.17
N ILE A 98 -1.28 -6.45 -3.34
CA ILE A 98 0.03 -5.84 -3.13
C ILE A 98 0.27 -4.69 -4.12
N GLU A 99 -0.01 -4.89 -5.40
CA GLU A 99 0.14 -3.84 -6.43
C GLU A 99 -0.76 -2.64 -6.12
N GLU A 100 -2.01 -2.88 -5.71
CA GLU A 100 -2.94 -1.83 -5.30
C GLU A 100 -2.45 -1.09 -4.06
N THR A 101 -1.97 -1.79 -3.03
CA THR A 101 -1.36 -1.16 -1.84
C THR A 101 -0.10 -0.36 -2.21
N ARG A 102 0.74 -0.88 -3.12
CA ARG A 102 1.93 -0.16 -3.60
C ARG A 102 1.57 1.14 -4.30
N ALA A 103 0.55 1.11 -5.15
CA ALA A 103 0.08 2.27 -5.91
C ALA A 103 -0.40 3.43 -5.01
N VAL A 104 -0.79 3.16 -3.75
CA VAL A 104 -1.20 4.20 -2.80
C VAL A 104 0.00 5.00 -2.26
N PHE A 105 1.22 4.43 -2.20
CA PHE A 105 2.36 5.12 -1.57
C PHE A 105 2.80 6.37 -2.32
N ALA A 106 2.80 6.36 -3.66
CA ALA A 106 3.22 7.52 -4.43
C ALA A 106 2.35 8.78 -4.16
N PRO A 107 1.01 8.74 -4.36
CA PRO A 107 0.18 9.91 -4.07
C PRO A 107 0.12 10.24 -2.57
N LEU A 108 0.25 9.26 -1.67
CA LEU A 108 0.32 9.53 -0.24
C LEU A 108 1.60 10.26 0.16
N HIS A 109 2.74 9.85 -0.41
CA HIS A 109 4.03 10.49 -0.19
C HIS A 109 4.00 11.95 -0.67
N GLU A 110 3.46 12.21 -1.86
CA GLU A 110 3.27 13.58 -2.38
C GLU A 110 2.43 14.43 -1.42
N ARG A 111 1.31 13.90 -0.92
CA ARG A 111 0.46 14.59 0.07
C ARG A 111 1.21 14.87 1.38
N ILE A 112 2.09 13.99 1.83
CA ILE A 112 2.91 14.24 3.02
C ILE A 112 3.92 15.35 2.75
N VAL A 113 4.61 15.32 1.60
CA VAL A 113 5.57 16.37 1.21
C VAL A 113 4.89 17.74 1.16
N GLU A 114 3.72 17.84 0.53
CA GLU A 114 2.94 19.09 0.50
C GLU A 114 2.51 19.54 1.91
N ALA A 115 2.06 18.60 2.75
CA ALA A 115 1.64 18.91 4.12
C ALA A 115 2.82 19.38 4.99
N VAL A 116 4.01 18.81 4.79
CA VAL A 116 5.26 19.21 5.44
C VAL A 116 5.63 20.63 5.03
N GLN A 117 5.61 20.96 3.73
CA GLN A 117 5.87 22.32 3.24
C GLN A 117 4.90 23.34 3.86
N ARG A 118 3.60 23.03 3.88
CA ARG A 118 2.60 23.89 4.53
C ARG A 118 2.83 24.05 6.03
N LEU A 119 3.30 23.00 6.71
CA LEU A 119 3.61 23.07 8.13
C LEU A 119 4.83 23.96 8.41
N GLU A 120 5.86 23.89 7.57
CA GLU A 120 7.04 24.78 7.64
C GLU A 120 6.64 26.25 7.52
N GLU A 121 5.80 26.59 6.53
CA GLU A 121 5.27 27.95 6.37
C GLU A 121 4.46 28.42 7.59
N ARG A 122 3.67 27.53 8.20
CA ARG A 122 2.90 27.85 9.40
C ARG A 122 3.76 28.03 10.64
N ILE A 123 4.85 27.28 10.79
CA ILE A 123 5.80 27.50 11.88
C ILE A 123 6.45 28.87 11.74
N ALA A 124 6.94 29.24 10.56
CA ALA A 124 7.57 30.55 10.34
C ALA A 124 6.61 31.73 10.64
N THR A 125 5.34 31.58 10.26
CA THR A 125 4.29 32.57 10.57
C THR A 125 4.04 32.63 12.08
N ALA A 126 3.86 31.47 12.72
CA ALA A 126 3.57 31.35 14.15
C ALA A 126 4.70 31.87 15.05
N GLU A 127 5.97 31.65 14.66
CA GLU A 127 7.14 32.20 15.34
C GLU A 127 7.17 33.73 15.27
N SER A 128 6.79 34.30 14.12
CA SER A 128 6.71 35.75 13.94
C SER A 128 5.57 36.39 14.74
N GLU A 129 4.48 35.64 14.94
CA GLU A 129 3.29 36.08 15.69
C GLU A 129 3.39 35.78 17.21
N GLY A 130 4.47 35.15 17.67
CA GLY A 130 4.68 34.83 19.09
C GLY A 130 3.77 33.72 19.61
N ALA A 131 3.49 32.71 18.78
CA ALA A 131 2.68 31.55 19.15
C ALA A 131 3.27 30.78 20.36
N ALA A 132 2.42 29.97 21.00
CA ALA A 132 2.81 29.21 22.18
C ALA A 132 3.95 28.22 21.86
N ALA A 133 4.96 28.18 22.73
CA ALA A 133 6.16 27.36 22.55
C ALA A 133 5.85 25.85 22.45
N ASP A 134 4.79 25.38 23.12
CA ASP A 134 4.38 23.98 23.06
C ASP A 134 3.75 23.61 21.70
N GLU A 135 3.04 24.53 21.04
CA GLU A 135 2.53 24.32 19.67
C GLU A 135 3.70 24.24 18.68
N ILE A 136 4.68 25.14 18.77
CA ILE A 136 5.88 25.13 17.92
C ILE A 136 6.68 23.84 18.13
N THR A 137 6.80 23.36 19.37
CA THR A 137 7.51 22.10 19.68
C THR A 137 6.82 20.91 19.00
N LYS A 138 5.49 20.77 19.16
CA LYS A 138 4.71 19.68 18.52
C LYS A 138 4.77 19.75 17.00
N ALA A 139 4.76 20.96 16.44
CA ALA A 139 4.87 21.17 15.00
C ALA A 139 6.24 20.72 14.46
N ASN A 140 7.33 21.03 15.16
CA ASN A 140 8.67 20.59 14.81
C ASN A 140 8.84 19.06 14.92
N GLU A 141 8.24 18.42 15.93
CA GLU A 141 8.20 16.95 16.02
C GLU A 141 7.47 16.33 14.82
N ALA A 142 6.32 16.89 14.44
CA ALA A 142 5.58 16.43 13.26
C ALA A 142 6.36 16.65 11.96
N LEU A 143 7.09 17.76 11.81
CA LEU A 143 7.97 17.99 10.66
C LEU A 143 9.06 16.93 10.57
N LYS A 144 9.70 16.60 11.70
CA LYS A 144 10.72 15.55 11.73
C LYS A 144 10.15 14.22 11.25
N LEU A 145 9.00 13.82 11.79
CA LEU A 145 8.31 12.60 11.38
C LEU A 145 7.94 12.60 9.88
N GLY A 146 7.44 13.72 9.37
CA GLY A 146 7.06 13.86 7.96
C GLY A 146 8.25 13.83 7.00
N ARG A 147 9.42 14.30 7.43
CA ARG A 147 10.66 14.27 6.62
C ARG A 147 11.40 12.93 6.68
N GLU A 148 11.20 12.16 7.76
CA GLU A 148 11.82 10.85 7.97
C GLU A 148 11.02 9.70 7.33
N ILE A 149 9.92 9.98 6.63
CA ILE A 149 9.18 8.94 5.92
C ILE A 149 10.05 8.28 4.84
N GLU A 150 9.91 6.97 4.72
CA GLU A 150 10.59 6.21 3.67
C GLU A 150 10.04 6.61 2.28
N PRO A 151 10.89 6.56 1.23
CA PRO A 151 10.43 6.81 -0.13
C PRO A 151 9.34 5.81 -0.56
N PRO A 152 8.54 6.15 -1.58
CA PRO A 152 7.50 5.26 -2.09
C PRO A 152 8.11 3.95 -2.60
N VAL A 153 7.42 2.85 -2.31
CA VAL A 153 7.85 1.51 -2.74
C VAL A 153 7.47 1.30 -4.21
N ALA A 154 8.47 1.04 -5.05
CA ALA A 154 8.29 0.76 -6.48
C ALA A 154 7.61 -0.59 -6.77
#